data_AF-A0A956ZG01-F1
#
_entry.id   AF-A0A956ZG01-F1
#
_cell.length_a   1.000
_cell.length_b   1.000
_cell.length_c   1.000
_cell.angle_alpha   90.00
_cell.angle_beta   90.00
_cell.angle_gamma   90.00
#
_symmetry.space_group_name_H-M   'P 1'
#
loop_
_entity.id
_entity.type
_entity.pdbx_description
1 polymer ?
#
loop_
_entity_poly.entity_id
_entity_poly.type
_entity_poly.pdbx_seq_one_letter_code
_entity_poly.pdbx_strand_id
1 'polypeptide(L)'
;AKTDARLYFEMGEQCKSMGLIEMSRQYMEEAAKKTTDKDLKAQAENFIEIYLPQETIDLADSKSYLTGRTAEVAGDFISAEKIYSELASKNSKFFWPQVALARVYREYGDLTKAEKSAKKALAINKKSVEALIELAKINQDRGRTGRGIAAIKRALKIDSDNQMAKFVNDSLSAGSEQEQEQ
;
A
#
# COMPACT_ATOMS: atom_id res chain seq x y z
N ALA A 1 22.56 -0.01 21.47
CA ALA A 1 21.40 -0.91 21.62
C ALA A 1 20.09 -0.25 21.20
N LYS A 2 19.52 0.72 21.95
CA LYS A 2 18.26 1.40 21.54
C LYS A 2 18.41 2.25 20.27
N THR A 3 19.49 3.01 20.14
CA THR A 3 19.77 3.86 18.98
C THR A 3 19.96 3.04 17.70
N ASP A 4 20.61 1.88 17.81
CA ASP A 4 20.84 1.00 16.67
C ASP A 4 19.53 0.45 16.13
N ALA A 5 18.65 -0.09 16.99
CA ALA A 5 17.38 -0.68 16.55
C ALA A 5 16.45 0.32 15.84
N ARG A 6 16.40 1.58 16.31
CA ARG A 6 15.62 2.63 15.66
C ARG A 6 16.17 2.96 14.27
N LEU A 7 17.50 3.01 14.12
CA LEU A 7 18.13 3.21 12.82
C LEU A 7 17.77 2.08 11.84
N TYR A 8 17.79 0.81 12.28
CA TYR A 8 17.33 -0.32 11.45
C TYR A 8 15.87 -0.13 11.01
N PHE A 9 14.98 0.30 11.91
CA PHE A 9 13.58 0.58 11.56
C PHE A 9 13.48 1.65 10.45
N GLU A 10 14.16 2.78 10.62
CA GLU A 10 14.16 3.89 9.66
C GLU A 10 14.75 3.45 8.30
N MET A 11 15.83 2.68 8.29
CA MET A 11 16.38 2.09 7.07
C MET A 11 15.38 1.15 6.38
N GLY A 12 14.59 0.40 7.15
CA GLY A 12 13.53 -0.45 6.63
C GLY A 12 12.44 0.35 5.91
N GLU A 13 12.01 1.47 6.49
CA GLU A 13 11.02 2.38 5.86
C GLU A 13 11.57 2.98 4.55
N GLN A 14 12.83 3.42 4.56
CA GLN A 14 13.49 3.97 3.37
C GLN A 14 13.65 2.90 2.27
N CYS A 15 14.02 1.68 2.63
CA CYS A 15 14.11 0.59 1.66
C CYS A 15 12.74 0.31 1.01
N LYS A 16 11.66 0.35 1.80
CA LYS A 16 10.30 0.19 1.26
C LYS A 16 9.93 1.30 0.28
N SER A 17 10.24 2.56 0.60
CA SER A 17 9.93 3.69 -0.29
C SER A 17 10.66 3.59 -1.64
N MET A 18 11.91 3.13 -1.61
CA MET A 18 12.73 2.83 -2.79
C MET A 18 12.32 1.55 -3.53
N GLY A 19 11.41 0.74 -2.97
CA GLY A 19 10.99 -0.55 -3.53
C GLY A 19 12.00 -1.69 -3.37
N LEU A 20 12.95 -1.55 -2.44
CA LEU A 20 13.92 -2.58 -2.03
C LEU A 20 13.29 -3.48 -0.97
N ILE A 21 12.37 -4.35 -1.43
CA ILE A 21 11.43 -5.09 -0.57
C ILE A 21 12.14 -6.00 0.43
N GLU A 22 13.05 -6.86 -0.02
CA GLU A 22 13.70 -7.81 0.88
C GLU A 22 14.73 -7.14 1.80
N MET A 23 15.36 -6.05 1.36
CA MET A 23 16.16 -5.23 2.27
C MET A 23 15.30 -4.58 3.35
N SER A 24 14.13 -4.04 2.99
CA SER A 24 13.19 -3.49 3.97
C SER A 24 12.80 -4.52 5.02
N ARG A 25 12.50 -5.75 4.58
CA ARG A 25 12.20 -6.87 5.49
C ARG A 25 13.36 -7.16 6.44
N GLN A 26 14.57 -7.31 5.91
CA GLN A 26 15.77 -7.60 6.71
C GLN A 26 16.02 -6.51 7.76
N TYR A 27 15.89 -5.23 7.39
CA TYR A 27 16.04 -4.12 8.31
C TYR A 27 14.98 -4.14 9.41
N MET A 28 13.71 -4.44 9.08
CA MET A 28 12.62 -4.55 10.06
C MET A 28 12.82 -5.73 11.02
N GLU A 29 13.25 -6.89 10.51
CA GLU A 29 13.56 -8.05 11.34
C GLU A 29 14.73 -7.79 12.30
N GLU A 30 15.79 -7.12 11.82
CA GLU A 30 16.92 -6.74 12.68
C GLU A 30 16.53 -5.65 13.70
N ALA A 31 15.65 -4.71 13.36
CA ALA A 31 15.09 -3.75 14.31
C ALA A 31 14.34 -4.48 15.46
N ALA A 32 13.44 -5.41 15.11
CA ALA A 32 12.67 -6.20 16.06
C ALA A 32 13.54 -7.07 16.97
N LYS A 33 14.63 -7.62 16.43
CA LYS A 33 15.59 -8.47 17.14
C LYS A 33 16.51 -7.68 18.08
N LYS A 34 16.94 -6.47 17.70
CA LYS A 34 17.90 -5.67 18.47
C LYS A 34 17.27 -4.84 19.59
N THR A 35 15.97 -4.53 19.48
CA THR A 35 15.29 -3.70 20.48
C THR A 35 14.84 -4.50 21.71
N THR A 36 14.88 -3.88 22.88
CA THR A 36 14.18 -4.34 24.08
C THR A 36 12.88 -3.58 24.33
N ASP A 37 12.63 -2.53 23.56
CA ASP A 37 11.39 -1.76 23.56
C ASP A 37 10.29 -2.55 22.84
N LYS A 38 9.25 -2.93 23.59
CA LYS A 38 8.14 -3.74 23.09
C LYS A 38 7.33 -3.01 22.02
N ASP A 39 7.22 -1.69 22.11
CA ASP A 39 6.45 -0.91 21.16
C ASP A 39 7.19 -0.82 19.83
N LEU A 40 8.50 -0.54 19.86
CA LEU A 40 9.32 -0.55 18.63
C LEU A 40 9.35 -1.93 17.98
N LYS A 41 9.43 -3.00 18.79
CA LYS A 41 9.37 -4.37 18.27
C LYS A 41 8.06 -4.63 17.54
N ALA A 42 6.93 -4.32 18.18
CA ALA A 42 5.61 -4.47 17.58
C ALA A 42 5.44 -3.60 16.33
N GLN A 43 5.98 -2.37 16.32
CA GLN A 43 5.98 -1.51 15.13
C GLN A 43 6.70 -2.17 13.95
N ALA A 44 7.89 -2.73 14.17
CA ALA A 44 8.67 -3.40 13.12
C ALA A 44 7.96 -4.65 12.58
N GLU A 45 7.41 -5.49 13.46
CA GLU A 45 6.66 -6.69 13.07
C GLU A 45 5.38 -6.33 12.31
N ASN A 46 4.60 -5.36 12.82
CA ASN A 46 3.40 -4.87 12.15
C ASN A 46 3.73 -4.23 10.79
N PHE A 47 4.87 -3.54 10.65
CA PHE A 47 5.28 -2.97 9.38
C PHE A 47 5.42 -4.06 8.31
N ILE A 48 6.04 -5.20 8.63
CA ILE A 48 6.19 -6.32 7.70
C ILE A 48 4.81 -6.86 7.29
N GLU A 49 3.89 -7.03 8.25
CA GLU A 49 2.54 -7.54 7.98
C GLU A 49 1.69 -6.58 7.14
N ILE A 50 1.79 -5.28 7.40
CA ILE A 50 0.96 -4.25 6.76
C ILE A 50 1.50 -3.90 5.39
N TYR A 51 2.81 -3.65 5.30
CA TYR A 51 3.42 -2.96 4.17
C TYR A 51 4.20 -3.87 3.23
N LEU A 52 4.66 -5.06 3.67
CA LEU A 52 5.49 -5.93 2.85
C LEU A 52 4.75 -7.20 2.39
N PRO A 53 5.16 -7.81 1.28
CA PRO A 53 4.67 -9.13 0.87
C PRO A 53 4.89 -10.14 2.01
N GLN A 54 3.93 -11.05 2.21
CA GLN A 54 4.01 -12.00 3.33
C GLN A 54 5.02 -13.13 3.08
N GLU A 55 5.41 -13.31 1.82
CA GLU A 55 6.47 -14.23 1.42
C GLU A 55 7.61 -13.44 0.78
N THR A 56 8.83 -13.98 0.87
CA THR A 56 9.98 -13.43 0.18
C THR A 56 9.76 -13.46 -1.33
N ILE A 57 10.14 -12.40 -2.03
CA ILE A 57 10.08 -12.36 -3.49
C ILE A 57 11.48 -12.41 -4.10
N ASP A 58 11.56 -12.86 -5.36
CA ASP A 58 12.84 -12.88 -6.07
C ASP A 58 13.26 -11.45 -6.50
N LEU A 59 14.56 -11.28 -6.80
CA LEU A 59 15.09 -9.99 -7.25
C LEU A 59 14.48 -9.55 -8.58
N ALA A 60 14.07 -10.50 -9.44
CA ALA A 60 13.48 -10.20 -10.74
C ALA A 60 12.08 -9.59 -10.59
N ASP A 61 11.28 -10.06 -9.64
CA ASP A 61 9.95 -9.57 -9.26
C ASP A 61 10.06 -8.16 -8.66
N SER A 62 11.05 -7.94 -7.80
CA SER A 62 11.36 -6.60 -7.26
C SER A 62 11.72 -5.62 -8.39
N LYS A 63 12.60 -6.03 -9.31
CA LYS A 63 13.00 -5.21 -10.46
C LYS A 63 11.83 -4.97 -11.42
N SER A 64 11.00 -5.97 -11.66
CA SER A 64 9.80 -5.87 -12.50
C SER A 64 8.81 -4.87 -11.89
N TYR A 65 8.57 -4.95 -10.58
CA TYR A 65 7.73 -3.99 -9.86
C TYR A 65 8.26 -2.55 -9.99
N LEU A 66 9.56 -2.34 -9.81
CA LEU A 66 10.19 -1.03 -10.00
C LEU A 66 10.07 -0.52 -11.44
N THR A 67 10.20 -1.41 -12.43
CA THR A 67 10.04 -1.06 -13.85
C THR A 67 8.61 -0.61 -14.14
N GLY A 68 7.61 -1.31 -13.58
CA GLY A 68 6.22 -0.90 -13.65
C GLY A 68 5.99 0.46 -12.98
N ARG A 69 6.63 0.73 -11.84
CA ARG A 69 6.54 2.04 -11.14
C ARG A 69 7.11 3.17 -11.99
N THR A 70 8.23 2.94 -12.67
CA THR A 70 8.80 3.92 -13.59
C THR A 70 7.85 4.24 -14.74
N ALA A 71 7.21 3.22 -15.33
CA ALA A 71 6.20 3.41 -16.37
C ALA A 71 4.97 4.19 -15.83
N GLU A 72 4.48 3.84 -14.65
CA GLU A 72 3.36 4.53 -13.97
C GLU A 72 3.67 6.01 -13.75
N VAL A 73 4.84 6.34 -13.21
CA VAL A 73 5.26 7.74 -12.97
C VAL A 73 5.45 8.51 -14.29
N ALA A 74 5.86 7.82 -15.37
CA ALA A 74 5.95 8.41 -16.70
C ALA A 74 4.58 8.62 -17.38
N GLY A 75 3.49 8.17 -16.76
CA GLY A 75 2.14 8.20 -17.36
C GLY A 75 1.91 7.14 -18.44
N ASP A 76 2.86 6.22 -18.65
CA ASP A 76 2.71 5.09 -19.55
C ASP A 76 1.90 3.97 -18.87
N PHE A 77 0.60 4.23 -18.73
CA PHE A 77 -0.33 3.33 -18.07
C PHE A 77 -0.49 1.99 -18.81
N ILE A 78 -0.24 1.96 -20.11
CA ILE A 78 -0.31 0.72 -20.91
C ILE A 78 0.83 -0.21 -20.52
N SER A 79 2.07 0.30 -20.50
CA SER A 79 3.23 -0.49 -20.07
C SER A 79 3.13 -0.85 -18.59
N ALA A 80 2.69 0.07 -17.72
CA ALA A 80 2.51 -0.21 -16.30
C ALA A 80 1.48 -1.32 -16.06
N GLU A 81 0.31 -1.26 -16.72
CA GLU A 81 -0.72 -2.31 -16.64
C GLU A 81 -0.15 -3.67 -17.05
N LYS A 82 0.57 -3.73 -18.17
CA LYS A 82 1.16 -4.97 -18.66
C LYS A 82 2.13 -5.58 -17.65
N ILE A 83 3.10 -4.78 -17.19
CA ILE A 83 4.14 -5.24 -16.26
C ILE A 83 3.52 -5.73 -14.95
N TYR A 84 2.61 -4.95 -14.36
CA TYR A 84 1.98 -5.35 -13.11
C TYR A 84 1.06 -6.56 -13.26
N SER A 85 0.37 -6.71 -14.39
CA SER A 85 -0.49 -7.87 -14.66
C SER A 85 0.30 -9.16 -14.84
N GLU A 86 1.43 -9.10 -15.55
CA GLU A 86 2.36 -10.22 -15.69
C GLU A 86 2.93 -10.62 -14.33
N LEU A 87 3.38 -9.63 -13.55
CA LEU A 87 3.95 -9.86 -12.22
C LEU A 87 2.92 -10.45 -11.24
N ALA A 88 1.70 -9.94 -11.22
CA ALA A 88 0.62 -10.48 -10.40
C ALA A 88 0.21 -11.89 -10.80
N SER A 89 0.32 -12.23 -12.09
CA SER A 89 0.04 -13.57 -12.60
C SER A 89 1.15 -14.56 -12.20
N LYS A 90 2.41 -14.13 -12.29
CA LYS A 90 3.58 -14.93 -11.89
C LYS A 90 3.61 -15.18 -10.38
N ASN A 91 3.31 -14.13 -9.59
CA ASN A 91 3.41 -14.18 -8.14
C ASN A 91 2.09 -13.74 -7.49
N SER A 92 1.18 -14.70 -7.32
CA SER A 92 -0.18 -14.45 -6.83
C SER A 92 -0.27 -14.02 -5.36
N LYS A 93 0.81 -14.16 -4.59
CA LYS A 93 0.90 -13.74 -3.19
C LYS A 93 1.55 -12.37 -3.01
N PHE A 94 2.11 -11.80 -4.08
CA PHE A 94 2.63 -10.44 -4.08
C PHE A 94 1.48 -9.46 -4.31
N PHE A 95 1.02 -8.77 -3.27
CA PHE A 95 -0.15 -7.90 -3.36
C PHE A 95 0.14 -6.51 -3.98
N TRP A 96 1.39 -6.04 -3.98
CA TRP A 96 1.72 -4.68 -4.45
C TRP A 96 1.36 -4.42 -5.91
N PRO A 97 1.59 -5.35 -6.88
CA PRO A 97 1.14 -5.15 -8.25
C PRO A 97 -0.37 -4.96 -8.37
N GLN A 98 -1.17 -5.61 -7.52
CA GLN A 98 -2.63 -5.41 -7.50
C GLN A 98 -3.00 -4.02 -6.94
N VAL A 99 -2.26 -3.50 -5.97
CA VAL A 99 -2.43 -2.10 -5.49
C VAL A 99 -2.05 -1.11 -6.60
N ALA A 100 -0.94 -1.36 -7.29
CA ALA A 100 -0.48 -0.50 -8.38
C ALA A 100 -1.46 -0.52 -9.57
N LEU A 101 -1.96 -1.69 -9.96
CA LEU A 101 -3.04 -1.81 -10.95
C LEU A 101 -4.29 -1.05 -10.52
N ALA A 102 -4.66 -1.10 -9.23
CA ALA A 102 -5.80 -0.32 -8.74
C ALA A 102 -5.60 1.19 -8.96
N ARG A 103 -4.40 1.69 -8.68
CA ARG A 103 -4.04 3.09 -8.92
C ARG A 103 -4.03 3.43 -10.41
N VAL A 104 -3.32 2.65 -11.23
CA VAL A 104 -3.23 2.83 -12.69
C VAL A 104 -4.62 2.86 -13.33
N TYR A 105 -5.49 1.91 -12.99
CA TYR A 105 -6.85 1.89 -13.52
C TYR A 105 -7.71 3.05 -13.01
N ARG A 106 -7.50 3.51 -11.77
CA ARG A 106 -8.19 4.69 -11.24
C ARG A 106 -7.79 5.95 -12.00
N GLU A 107 -6.49 6.18 -12.19
CA GLU A 107 -5.96 7.33 -12.96
C GLU A 107 -6.39 7.28 -14.44
N TYR A 108 -6.50 6.08 -15.02
CA TYR A 108 -7.01 5.89 -16.39
C TYR A 108 -8.54 5.97 -16.50
N GLY A 109 -9.27 6.02 -15.38
CA GLY A 109 -10.74 6.12 -15.35
C GLY A 109 -11.51 4.79 -15.42
N ASP A 110 -10.84 3.64 -15.52
CA ASP A 110 -11.48 2.33 -15.42
C ASP A 110 -11.72 1.94 -13.95
N LEU A 111 -12.67 2.61 -13.32
CA LEU A 111 -13.00 2.44 -11.90
C LEU A 111 -13.51 1.02 -11.57
N THR A 112 -13.96 0.25 -12.57
CA THR A 112 -14.38 -1.14 -12.38
C THR A 112 -13.18 -2.06 -12.23
N LYS A 113 -12.19 -1.96 -13.13
CA LYS A 113 -10.94 -2.70 -12.97
C LYS A 113 -10.17 -2.24 -11.74
N ALA A 114 -10.17 -0.94 -11.45
CA ALA A 114 -9.52 -0.39 -10.25
C ALA A 114 -10.05 -1.05 -8.97
N GLU A 115 -11.37 -1.08 -8.79
CA GLU A 115 -12.00 -1.70 -7.62
C GLU A 115 -11.70 -3.20 -7.52
N LYS A 116 -11.67 -3.89 -8.66
CA LYS A 116 -11.34 -5.33 -8.72
C LYS A 116 -9.91 -5.58 -8.25
N SER A 117 -8.94 -4.79 -8.71
CA SER A 117 -7.53 -4.93 -8.34
C SER A 117 -7.31 -4.59 -6.86
N ALA A 118 -7.91 -3.53 -6.33
CA ALA A 118 -7.83 -3.20 -4.90
C ALA A 118 -8.40 -4.32 -4.02
N LYS A 119 -9.53 -4.92 -4.40
CA LYS A 119 -10.11 -6.07 -3.69
C LYS A 119 -9.23 -7.32 -3.76
N LYS A 120 -8.56 -7.58 -4.89
CA LYS A 120 -7.59 -8.66 -5.00
C LYS A 120 -6.40 -8.45 -4.09
N ALA A 121 -5.85 -7.23 -4.02
CA ALA A 121 -4.79 -6.90 -3.09
C ALA A 121 -5.21 -7.19 -1.64
N LEU A 122 -6.44 -6.82 -1.25
CA LEU A 122 -6.99 -7.10 0.08
C LEU A 122 -7.31 -8.57 0.36
N ALA A 123 -7.57 -9.36 -0.69
CA ALA A 123 -7.73 -10.81 -0.56
C ALA A 123 -6.39 -11.49 -0.24
N ILE A 124 -5.29 -10.96 -0.78
CA ILE A 124 -3.92 -11.44 -0.54
C ILE A 124 -3.41 -10.93 0.82
N ASN A 125 -3.48 -9.60 1.05
CA ASN A 125 -3.14 -8.97 2.32
C ASN A 125 -4.31 -8.14 2.85
N LYS A 126 -5.05 -8.71 3.81
CA LYS A 126 -6.21 -8.08 4.45
C LYS A 126 -5.86 -6.82 5.25
N LYS A 127 -4.59 -6.65 5.64
CA LYS A 127 -4.07 -5.52 6.40
C LYS A 127 -3.43 -4.44 5.51
N SER A 128 -3.42 -4.59 4.19
CA SER A 128 -2.81 -3.59 3.32
C SER A 128 -3.52 -2.24 3.44
N VAL A 129 -2.84 -1.28 4.06
CA VAL A 129 -3.30 0.09 4.24
C VAL A 129 -3.38 0.79 2.88
N GLU A 130 -2.40 0.60 2.00
CA GLU A 130 -2.43 1.18 0.66
C GLU A 130 -3.60 0.68 -0.18
N ALA A 131 -3.95 -0.61 -0.11
CA ALA A 131 -5.09 -1.14 -0.84
C ALA A 131 -6.42 -0.56 -0.33
N LEU A 132 -6.54 -0.32 0.98
CA LEU A 132 -7.72 0.34 1.57
C LEU A 132 -7.81 1.81 1.16
N ILE A 133 -6.68 2.51 1.09
CA ILE A 133 -6.61 3.90 0.61
C ILE A 133 -7.03 3.98 -0.86
N GLU A 134 -6.50 3.11 -1.74
CA GLU A 134 -6.93 3.08 -3.14
C GLU A 134 -8.41 2.75 -3.25
N LEU A 135 -8.91 1.77 -2.48
CA LEU A 135 -10.34 1.46 -2.46
C LEU A 135 -11.18 2.65 -2.00
N ALA A 136 -10.69 3.45 -1.05
CA ALA A 136 -11.38 4.66 -0.61
C ALA A 136 -11.49 5.70 -1.73
N LYS A 137 -10.37 6.00 -2.39
CA LYS A 137 -10.31 6.92 -3.55
C LYS A 137 -11.17 6.43 -4.71
N ILE A 138 -11.11 5.14 -5.06
CA ILE A 138 -11.95 4.56 -6.11
C ILE A 138 -13.44 4.71 -5.76
N ASN A 139 -13.84 4.52 -4.51
CA ASN A 139 -15.25 4.71 -4.14
C ASN A 139 -15.66 6.18 -4.18
N GLN A 140 -14.76 7.11 -3.83
CA GLN A 140 -14.97 8.54 -4.00
C GLN A 140 -15.23 8.90 -5.47
N ASP A 141 -14.35 8.46 -6.37
CA ASP A 141 -14.46 8.72 -7.81
C ASP A 141 -15.74 8.13 -8.44
N ARG A 142 -16.36 7.15 -7.76
CA ARG A 142 -17.64 6.55 -8.14
C ARG A 142 -18.86 7.20 -7.47
N GLY A 143 -18.69 8.31 -6.73
CA GLY A 143 -19.74 8.96 -5.96
C GLY A 143 -20.25 8.13 -4.77
N ARG A 144 -19.45 7.16 -4.31
CA ARG A 144 -19.80 6.26 -3.18
C ARG A 144 -19.07 6.68 -1.91
N THR A 145 -19.17 7.95 -1.55
CA THR A 145 -18.45 8.59 -0.44
C THR A 145 -18.56 7.78 0.86
N GLY A 146 -19.75 7.28 1.21
CA GLY A 146 -19.94 6.44 2.40
C GLY A 146 -19.12 5.14 2.40
N ARG A 147 -18.95 4.48 1.24
CA ARG A 147 -18.06 3.30 1.11
C ARG A 147 -16.59 3.71 1.18
N GLY A 148 -16.24 4.88 0.66
CA GLY A 148 -14.91 5.47 0.78
C GLY A 148 -14.52 5.67 2.25
N ILE A 149 -15.41 6.30 3.02
CA ILE A 149 -15.24 6.53 4.47
C ILE A 149 -15.12 5.20 5.23
N ALA A 150 -15.91 4.18 4.88
CA ALA A 150 -15.79 2.87 5.51
C ALA A 150 -14.41 2.21 5.24
N ALA A 151 -13.87 2.35 4.03
CA ALA A 151 -12.56 1.84 3.69
C ALA A 151 -11.44 2.59 4.43
N ILE A 152 -11.51 3.92 4.51
CA ILE A 152 -10.48 4.72 5.18
C ILE A 152 -10.48 4.53 6.70
N LYS A 153 -11.66 4.37 7.32
CA LYS A 153 -11.77 4.01 8.74
C LYS A 153 -11.12 2.65 9.04
N ARG A 154 -11.22 1.69 8.11
CA ARG A 154 -10.49 0.41 8.25
C ARG A 154 -8.98 0.61 8.13
N ALA A 155 -8.51 1.47 7.22
CA ALA A 155 -7.09 1.78 7.08
C ALA A 155 -6.54 2.38 8.38
N LEU A 156 -7.21 3.39 8.93
CA LEU A 156 -6.85 4.06 10.18
C LEU A 156 -6.98 3.17 11.43
N LYS A 157 -7.79 2.10 11.37
CA LYS A 157 -7.83 1.09 12.43
C LYS A 157 -6.60 0.17 12.41
N ILE A 158 -6.01 -0.05 11.23
CA ILE A 158 -4.79 -0.86 11.06
C ILE A 158 -3.55 -0.03 11.37
N ASP A 159 -3.49 1.19 10.84
CA ASP A 159 -2.44 2.15 11.11
C ASP A 159 -3.07 3.54 11.33
N SER A 160 -3.22 3.88 12.61
CA SER A 160 -3.82 5.15 13.02
C SER A 160 -2.96 6.36 12.71
N ASP A 161 -1.68 6.17 12.39
CA ASP A 161 -0.73 7.24 12.11
C ASP A 161 -0.40 7.40 10.63
N ASN A 162 -1.00 6.58 9.77
CA ASN A 162 -0.85 6.70 8.33
C ASN A 162 -1.35 8.06 7.83
N GLN A 163 -0.41 8.93 7.46
CA GLN A 163 -0.69 10.31 7.04
C GLN A 163 -1.58 10.39 5.80
N MET A 164 -1.35 9.50 4.82
CA MET A 164 -2.16 9.45 3.60
C MET A 164 -3.61 9.04 3.93
N ALA A 165 -3.80 8.11 4.86
CA ALA A 165 -5.14 7.71 5.28
C ALA A 165 -5.87 8.86 5.99
N LYS A 166 -5.19 9.62 6.86
CA LYS A 166 -5.74 10.83 7.50
C LYS A 166 -6.15 11.87 6.45
N PHE A 167 -5.25 12.18 5.51
CA PHE A 167 -5.52 13.13 4.43
C PHE A 167 -6.74 12.75 3.57
N VAL A 168 -6.85 11.48 3.18
CA VAL A 168 -7.99 11.00 2.39
C VAL A 168 -9.28 11.01 3.22
N ASN A 169 -9.20 10.71 4.52
CA ASN A 169 -10.36 10.79 5.41
C ASN A 169 -10.90 12.22 5.48
N ASP A 170 -10.03 13.20 5.70
CA ASP A 170 -10.41 14.61 5.79
C ASP A 170 -11.02 15.11 4.47
N SER A 171 -10.43 14.70 3.33
CA SER A 171 -10.96 15.02 2.00
C SER A 171 -12.35 14.44 1.76
N LEU A 172 -12.61 13.21 2.21
CA LEU A 172 -13.92 12.56 2.07
C LEU A 172 -14.98 13.18 2.99
N SER A 173 -14.59 13.55 4.21
CA SER A 173 -15.47 14.21 5.17
C SER A 173 -15.92 15.59 4.69
N ALA A 174 -14.98 16.41 4.19
CA ALA A 174 -15.30 17.72 3.63
C ALA A 174 -16.25 17.65 2.42
N GLY A 175 -16.06 16.66 1.53
CA GLY A 175 -16.96 16.43 0.41
C GLY A 175 -18.38 16.00 0.83
N SER A 176 -18.50 15.22 1.91
CA SER A 176 -19.79 14.74 2.40
C SER A 176 -20.65 15.81 3.07
N GLU A 177 -20.04 16.85 3.64
CA GLU A 177 -20.75 17.98 4.25
C GLU A 177 -21.35 18.88 3.15
N GLN A 178 -20.63 19.10 2.05
CA GLN A 178 -21.12 19.90 0.91
C GLN A 178 -22.29 19.24 0.17
N GLU A 179 -22.36 17.91 0.12
CA GLU A 179 -23.47 17.17 -0.47
C GLU A 179 -24.77 17.24 0.36
N GLN A 180 -24.69 17.56 1.66
CA GLN A 180 -25.86 17.67 2.55
C GLN A 180 -26.47 19.08 2.57
N GLU A 181 -25.76 20.08 2.08
CA GLU A 181 -26.19 21.49 2.05
C GLU A 181 -26.81 21.92 0.70
N GLN A 182 -26.88 21.02 -0.29
CA GLN A 182 -27.52 21.23 -1.60
C GLN A 182 -28.85 20.50 -1.72
#